data_AF-A0A8X6R5Y5-F1
#
_entry.id   AF-A0A8X6R5Y5-F1
#
_cell.length_a   1.000
_cell.length_b   1.000
_cell.length_c   1.000
_cell.angle_alpha   90.00
_cell.angle_beta   90.00
_cell.angle_gamma   90.00
#
_symmetry.space_group_name_H-M   'P 1'
#
loop_
_entity.id
_entity.type
_entity.pdbx_description
1 polymer ?
#
loop_
_entity_poly.entity_id
_entity_poly.type
_entity_poly.pdbx_seq_one_letter_code
_entity_poly.pdbx_strand_id
1 'polypeptide(L)'
;MSQQRDLPESMAWRIIGRLESGQTQRSVADAVGVARSVVARLWNRFQETGNVRRRPGAGRPRATTSTDDRYIQLTAVETEQRMLRSCKDSCSWQQDEKCPAN
;
A
#
# COMPACT_ATOMS: atom_id res chain seq x y z
N MET A 1 9.05 -5.31 -7.48
CA MET A 1 8.89 -3.98 -6.86
C MET A 1 9.58 -2.96 -7.75
N SER A 2 8.85 -2.25 -8.62
CA SER A 2 9.44 -1.16 -9.41
C SER A 2 9.35 0.13 -8.61
N GLN A 3 10.48 0.62 -8.10
CA GLN A 3 10.56 2.00 -7.60
C GLN A 3 10.32 2.94 -8.80
N GLN A 4 9.09 3.44 -8.95
CA GLN A 4 8.87 4.62 -9.78
C GLN A 4 9.59 5.78 -9.08
N ARG A 5 10.69 6.23 -9.67
CA ARG A 5 11.35 7.47 -9.26
C ARG A 5 10.45 8.63 -9.70
N ASP A 6 9.85 9.31 -8.73
CA ASP A 6 9.11 10.53 -9.01
C ASP A 6 10.06 11.62 -9.50
N LEU A 7 9.60 12.39 -10.50
CA LEU A 7 10.36 13.53 -11.00
C LEU A 7 10.45 14.58 -9.87
N PRO A 8 11.63 15.13 -9.54
CA PRO A 8 11.74 16.12 -8.49
C PRO A 8 10.85 17.33 -8.81
N GLU A 9 10.18 17.85 -7.78
CA GLU A 9 9.16 18.90 -7.92
C GLU A 9 9.73 20.17 -8.58
N SER A 10 10.97 20.53 -8.27
CA SER A 10 11.69 21.65 -8.91
C SER A 10 11.85 21.49 -10.42
N MET A 11 12.14 20.27 -10.88
CA MET A 11 12.29 19.97 -12.31
C MET A 11 10.94 20.00 -13.02
N ALA A 12 9.89 19.53 -12.36
CA ALA A 12 8.55 19.54 -12.91
C ALA A 12 7.99 20.97 -13.08
N TRP A 13 8.21 21.87 -12.12
CA TRP A 13 7.84 23.29 -12.28
C TRP A 13 8.60 23.97 -13.43
N ARG A 14 9.89 23.63 -13.62
CA ARG A 14 10.68 24.11 -14.76
C ARG A 14 10.14 23.62 -16.11
N ILE A 15 9.64 22.38 -16.17
CA ILE A 15 9.00 21.82 -17.37
C ILE A 15 7.70 22.56 -17.65
N ILE A 16 6.86 22.78 -16.63
CA ILE A 16 5.58 23.47 -16.78
C ILE A 16 5.77 24.90 -17.28
N GLY A 17 6.66 25.69 -16.69
CA GLY A 17 6.90 27.07 -17.15
C GLY A 17 7.39 27.16 -18.61
N ARG A 18 8.11 26.13 -19.10
CA ARG A 18 8.49 26.04 -20.52
C ARG A 18 7.32 25.67 -21.43
N LEU A 19 6.43 24.80 -20.97
CA LEU A 19 5.23 24.42 -21.71
C LEU A 19 4.21 25.57 -21.77
N GLU A 20 4.07 26.33 -20.69
CA GLU A 20 3.21 27.54 -20.64
C GLU A 20 3.71 28.65 -21.56
N SER A 21 5.03 28.78 -21.76
CA SER A 21 5.61 29.70 -22.75
C SER A 21 5.50 29.21 -24.21
N GLY A 22 4.77 28.12 -24.45
CA GLY A 22 4.46 27.61 -25.80
C GLY A 22 5.54 26.72 -26.42
N GLN A 23 6.54 26.29 -25.65
CA GLN A 23 7.56 25.37 -26.18
C GLN A 23 6.98 23.97 -26.42
N THR A 24 7.48 23.29 -27.45
CA THR A 24 7.03 21.93 -27.76
C THR A 24 7.51 20.93 -26.71
N GLN A 25 6.69 19.91 -26.41
CA GLN A 25 7.05 18.86 -25.45
C GLN A 25 8.37 18.14 -25.79
N ARG A 26 8.70 18.03 -27.09
CA ARG A 26 9.97 17.42 -27.54
C ARG A 26 11.16 18.29 -27.14
N SER A 27 11.12 19.58 -27.47
CA SER A 27 12.18 20.53 -27.08
C SER A 27 12.39 20.56 -25.57
N VAL A 28 11.30 20.56 -24.79
CA VAL A 28 11.38 20.54 -23.33
C VAL A 28 11.94 19.21 -22.79
N ALA A 29 11.57 18.08 -23.39
CA ALA A 29 12.10 16.76 -23.04
C ALA A 29 13.62 16.67 -23.29
N ASP A 30 14.07 17.14 -24.45
CA ASP A 30 15.49 17.13 -24.83
C ASP A 30 16.30 18.08 -23.94
N ALA A 31 15.78 19.28 -23.64
CA ALA A 31 16.44 20.26 -22.79
C ALA A 31 16.58 19.81 -21.32
N VAL A 32 15.67 18.96 -20.84
CA VAL A 32 15.67 18.46 -19.46
C VAL A 32 16.28 17.07 -19.36
N GLY A 33 16.51 16.39 -20.48
CA GLY A 33 17.09 15.04 -20.53
C GLY A 33 16.14 13.94 -20.04
N VAL A 34 14.83 14.14 -20.21
CA VAL A 34 13.79 13.21 -19.73
C VAL A 34 12.93 12.75 -20.89
N ALA A 35 12.47 11.50 -20.86
CA ALA A 35 11.60 10.97 -21.90
C ALA A 35 10.34 11.83 -22.10
N ARG A 36 9.97 12.08 -23.37
CA ARG A 36 8.76 12.82 -23.75
C ARG A 36 7.49 12.33 -23.04
N SER A 37 7.37 11.02 -22.78
CA SER A 37 6.23 10.43 -22.07
C SER A 37 6.09 10.90 -20.61
N VAL A 38 7.18 11.30 -19.97
CA VAL A 38 7.14 11.90 -18.62
C VAL A 38 6.61 13.33 -18.71
N VAL A 39 7.08 14.10 -19.69
CA VAL A 39 6.61 15.49 -19.95
C VAL A 39 5.12 15.51 -20.26
N ALA A 40 4.66 14.61 -21.15
CA ALA A 40 3.25 14.51 -21.50
C ALA A 40 2.36 14.13 -20.30
N ARG A 41 2.79 13.14 -19.49
CA ARG A 41 2.05 12.74 -18.27
C ARG A 41 2.03 13.84 -17.22
N LEU A 42 3.12 14.58 -17.07
CA LEU A 42 3.18 15.72 -16.15
C LEU A 42 2.24 16.84 -16.60
N TRP A 43 2.26 17.18 -17.89
CA TRP A 43 1.39 18.22 -18.44
C TRP A 43 -0.10 17.87 -18.28
N ASN A 44 -0.51 16.66 -18.63
CA ASN A 44 -1.89 16.22 -18.46
C ASN A 44 -2.34 16.31 -17.00
N ARG A 45 -1.50 15.82 -16.06
CA ARG A 45 -1.80 15.94 -14.62
C ARG A 45 -1.95 17.40 -14.20
N PHE A 46 -1.04 18.27 -14.63
CA PHE A 46 -1.09 19.69 -14.27
C PHE A 46 -2.37 20.35 -14.80
N GLN A 47 -2.81 20.03 -16.02
CA GLN A 47 -4.08 20.52 -16.57
C GLN A 47 -5.31 20.01 -15.78
N GLU A 48 -5.29 18.76 -15.30
CA GLU A 48 -6.40 18.18 -14.53
C GLU A 48 -6.49 18.69 -13.09
N THR A 49 -5.36 19.02 -12.46
CA THR A 49 -5.29 19.29 -11.01
C THR A 49 -4.76 20.65 -10.63
N GLY A 50 -4.06 21.34 -11.52
CA GLY A 50 -3.23 22.50 -11.20
C GLY A 50 -2.03 22.16 -10.30
N ASN A 51 -1.72 20.89 -10.07
CA ASN A 51 -0.65 20.48 -9.17
C ASN A 51 0.35 19.54 -9.86
N VAL A 52 1.61 19.71 -9.50
CA VAL A 52 2.75 18.89 -9.93
C VAL A 52 2.81 17.58 -9.16
N ARG A 53 2.46 17.63 -7.88
CA ARG A 53 2.57 16.50 -6.96
C ARG A 53 1.68 15.35 -7.40
N ARG A 54 2.22 14.15 -7.27
CA ARG A 54 1.46 12.93 -7.48
C ARG A 54 0.35 12.86 -6.43
N ARG A 55 -0.90 12.67 -6.86
CA ARG A 55 -2.00 12.37 -5.94
C ARG A 55 -1.66 11.05 -5.21
N PRO A 56 -1.78 10.99 -3.87
CA PRO A 56 -1.73 9.71 -3.19
C PRO A 56 -2.81 8.83 -3.84
N GLY A 57 -2.41 7.64 -4.29
CA GLY A 57 -3.37 6.70 -4.85
C GLY A 57 -4.41 6.41 -3.77
N ALA A 58 -5.69 6.57 -4.10
CA ALA A 58 -6.73 5.91 -3.34
C ALA A 58 -6.42 4.41 -3.48
N GLY A 59 -5.85 3.81 -2.44
CA GLY A 59 -5.53 2.41 -2.44
C GLY A 59 -6.78 1.56 -2.70
N ARG A 60 -6.61 0.24 -2.72
CA ARG A 60 -7.77 -0.65 -2.76
C ARG A 60 -8.67 -0.35 -1.56
N PRO A 61 -9.98 -0.11 -1.75
CA PRO A 61 -10.92 0.01 -0.64
C PRO A 61 -10.81 -1.21 0.28
N ARG A 62 -10.95 -1.01 1.58
CA ARG A 62 -10.93 -2.12 2.53
C ARG A 62 -12.11 -3.06 2.23
N ALA A 63 -11.83 -4.35 2.19
CA ALA A 63 -12.86 -5.37 2.01
C ALA A 63 -13.60 -5.67 3.32
N THR A 64 -12.92 -5.52 4.46
CA THR A 64 -13.47 -5.71 5.80
C THR A 64 -13.92 -4.39 6.40
N THR A 65 -15.02 -4.43 7.14
CA THR A 65 -15.48 -3.34 7.98
C THR A 65 -14.84 -3.42 9.37
N SER A 66 -14.95 -2.35 10.18
CA SER A 66 -14.45 -2.36 11.56
C SER A 66 -15.12 -3.43 12.43
N THR A 67 -16.38 -3.77 12.14
CA THR A 67 -17.10 -4.85 12.83
C THR A 67 -16.55 -6.21 12.43
N ASP A 68 -16.26 -6.42 11.14
CA ASP A 68 -15.66 -7.66 10.66
C ASP A 68 -14.28 -7.87 11.29
N ASP A 69 -13.45 -6.81 11.31
CA ASP A 69 -12.12 -6.87 11.92
C ASP A 69 -12.21 -7.23 13.42
N ARG A 70 -13.18 -6.66 14.15
CA ARG A 70 -13.42 -6.97 15.57
C ARG A 70 -13.89 -8.41 15.75
N TYR A 71 -14.78 -8.90 14.89
CA TYR A 71 -15.23 -10.28 14.93
C TYR A 71 -14.07 -11.24 14.68
N ILE A 72 -13.26 -11.00 13.65
CA ILE A 72 -12.08 -11.82 13.33
C ILE A 72 -11.12 -11.88 14.53
N GLN A 73 -10.86 -10.74 15.18
CA GLN A 73 -9.99 -10.70 16.38
C GLN A 73 -10.55 -11.52 17.54
N LEU A 74 -11.84 -11.38 17.84
CA LEU A 74 -12.47 -12.13 18.93
C LEU A 74 -12.47 -13.63 18.63
N THR A 75 -12.82 -14.01 17.40
CA THR A 75 -12.84 -15.41 16.98
C THR A 75 -11.44 -16.01 17.01
N ALA A 76 -10.40 -15.25 16.65
CA ALA A 76 -9.00 -15.68 16.76
C ALA A 76 -8.62 -15.96 18.23
N VAL A 77 -8.95 -15.06 19.15
CA VAL A 77 -8.68 -15.26 20.59
C VAL A 77 -9.46 -16.46 21.14
N GLU A 78 -10.73 -16.62 20.76
CA GLU A 78 -11.55 -17.76 21.19
C GLU A 78 -11.01 -19.09 20.67
N THR A 79 -10.56 -19.13 19.41
CA THR A 79 -9.95 -20.32 18.82
C THR A 79 -8.62 -20.67 19.50
N GLU A 80 -7.76 -19.67 19.76
CA GLU A 80 -6.53 -19.84 20.54
C GLU A 80 -6.80 -20.42 21.93
N GLN A 81 -7.74 -19.83 22.67
CA GLN A 81 -8.10 -20.30 24.02
C GLN A 81 -8.69 -21.72 24.00
N ARG A 82 -9.53 -22.04 23.00
CA ARG A 82 -10.10 -23.38 22.84
C ARG A 82 -9.02 -24.43 22.56
N MET A 83 -8.07 -24.12 21.68
CA MET A 83 -6.94 -25.01 21.37
C MET A 83 -6.07 -25.22 22.62
N LEU A 84 -5.77 -24.16 23.38
CA LEU A 84 -5.02 -24.27 24.63
C LEU A 84 -5.75 -25.11 25.69
N ARG A 85 -7.07 -24.97 25.82
CA ARG A 85 -7.90 -25.82 26.71
C ARG A 85 -7.84 -27.28 26.29
N SER A 86 -8.07 -27.56 25.01
CA SER A 86 -8.02 -28.92 24.48
C SER A 86 -6.65 -29.58 24.68
N CYS A 87 -5.55 -28.84 24.50
CA CYS A 87 -4.21 -29.33 24.80
C CYS A 87 -4.03 -29.63 26.30
N LYS A 88 -4.54 -28.77 27.19
CA LYS A 88 -4.47 -28.98 28.65
C LYS A 88 -5.27 -30.21 29.07
N ASP A 89 -6.51 -30.33 28.58
CA ASP A 89 -7.37 -31.47 28.88
C ASP A 89 -6.72 -32.78 28.37
N SER A 90 -6.16 -32.78 27.15
CA SER A 90 -5.45 -33.95 26.61
C SER A 90 -4.21 -34.33 27.45
N CYS A 91 -3.49 -33.34 27.99
CA CYS A 91 -2.31 -33.57 28.83
C CYS A 91 -2.69 -34.04 30.25
N SER A 92 -3.86 -33.67 30.78
CA SER A 92 -4.36 -34.19 32.06
C SER A 92 -4.81 -35.65 31.95
N TRP A 93 -5.53 -36.02 30.87
CA TRP A 93 -5.88 -37.42 30.59
C TRP A 93 -4.63 -38.33 30.56
N GLN A 94 -3.50 -37.85 30.02
CA GLN A 94 -2.23 -38.60 29.99
C GLN A 94 -1.51 -38.75 31.34
N GLN A 95 -1.82 -37.91 32.33
CA GLN A 95 -1.28 -38.01 33.69
C GLN A 95 -2.12 -38.96 34.56
N ASP A 96 -3.45 -38.96 34.36
CA ASP A 96 -4.38 -39.85 35.07
C ASP A 96 -4.30 -41.31 34.59
N GLU A 97 -3.98 -41.57 33.32
CA GLU A 97 -3.79 -42.94 32.80
C GLU A 97 -2.48 -43.61 33.22
N LYS A 98 -1.59 -42.88 33.92
CA LYS A 98 -0.24 -43.34 34.27
C LYS A 98 -0.08 -43.68 35.75
N CYS A 99 -0.94 -44.57 36.28
CA CYS A 99 -0.61 -45.56 37.33
C CYS A 99 -1.85 -46.30 37.88
N PRO A 100 -2.10 -47.56 37.51
CA PRO A 100 -2.58 -48.54 38.49
C PRO A 100 -1.36 -49.07 39.25
N ALA A 101 -1.19 -48.62 40.50
CA ALA A 101 -0.25 -49.24 41.42
C ALA A 101 -0.74 -50.65 41.78
N ASN A 102 0.12 -51.65 41.57
CA ASN A 102 0.01 -53.00 42.13
C ASN A 102 0.40 -52.99 43.60
#